data_AF-Q71IJ0-F1
#
_entry.id   AF-Q71IJ0-F1
#
_cell.length_a   1.000
_cell.length_b   1.000
_cell.length_c   1.000
_cell.angle_alpha   90.00
_cell.angle_beta   90.00
_cell.angle_gamma   90.00
#
_symmetry.space_group_name_H-M   'P 1'
#
loop_
_entity.id
_entity.type
_entity.pdbx_description
1 polymer ?
#
loop_
_entity_poly.entity_id
_entity_poly.type
_entity_poly.pdbx_seq_one_letter_code
_entity_poly.pdbx_strand_id
1 'polypeptide(L)'
;VTISSVLSGSYNSAMQAAKIYQEEYPDALIHVFDSKSAGPAQFLAAEKIAELKEKGMQFPDLVEAVSDYLENHVRIFFALKSMTNLANNGRVSPAVAKIAGLLKIWVYGWAEEGEIKPLGKARGEKKTL
;
A
#
# COMPACT_ATOMS: atom_id res chain seq x y z
N VAL A 1 -5.94 4.52 7.40
CA VAL A 1 -5.01 3.70 6.58
C VAL A 1 -4.59 4.51 5.37
N THR A 2 -3.30 4.65 5.11
CA THR A 2 -2.77 5.38 3.95
C THR A 2 -2.07 4.44 2.98
N ILE A 3 -1.80 4.92 1.76
CA ILE A 3 -0.80 4.30 0.87
C ILE A 3 0.57 4.33 1.58
N SER A 4 1.48 3.44 1.14
CA SER A 4 2.88 3.40 1.54
C SER A 4 3.50 4.79 1.70
N SER A 5 4.13 5.03 2.85
CA SER A 5 4.89 6.25 3.13
C SER A 5 6.08 6.44 2.18
N VAL A 6 6.61 5.37 1.58
CA VAL A 6 7.70 5.41 0.60
C VAL A 6 7.21 5.93 -0.77
N LEU A 7 5.93 5.74 -1.09
CA LEU A 7 5.37 6.14 -2.39
C LEU A 7 4.74 7.53 -2.39
N SER A 8 4.25 7.98 -1.23
CA SER A 8 3.49 9.22 -1.07
C SER A 8 3.67 9.84 0.32
N GLY A 9 3.62 11.17 0.38
CA GLY A 9 3.58 11.93 1.63
C GLY A 9 2.27 11.81 2.41
N SER A 10 1.27 11.07 1.90
CA SER A 10 -0.06 10.92 2.53
C SER A 10 0.02 10.41 3.97
N TYR A 11 0.94 9.50 4.27
CA TYR A 11 1.15 9.02 5.65
C TYR A 11 1.57 10.15 6.58
N ASN A 12 2.60 10.92 6.20
CA ASN A 12 3.09 12.04 7.00
C ASN A 12 2.03 13.13 7.17
N SER A 13 1.26 13.43 6.11
CA SER A 13 0.14 14.37 6.19
C SER A 13 -0.93 13.90 7.18
N ALA A 14 -1.28 12.60 7.15
CA ALA A 14 -2.25 12.03 8.08
C ALA A 14 -1.74 12.01 9.53
N MET A 15 -0.46 11.69 9.74
CA MET A 15 0.19 11.78 11.07
C MET A 15 0.15 13.20 11.63
N GLN A 16 0.44 14.21 10.79
CA GLN A 16 0.36 15.61 11.19
C GLN A 16 -1.07 16.03 11.55
N ALA A 17 -2.06 15.60 10.75
CA ALA A 17 -3.46 15.86 11.04
C ALA A 17 -3.91 15.19 12.35
N ALA A 18 -3.50 13.94 12.59
CA ALA A 18 -3.78 13.22 13.84
C ALA A 18 -3.20 13.97 15.05
N LYS A 19 -1.97 14.47 14.94
CA LYS A 19 -1.34 15.27 16.00
C LYS A 19 -2.14 16.54 16.31
N ILE A 20 -2.48 17.34 15.28
CA ILE A 20 -3.28 18.57 15.46
C ILE A 20 -4.63 18.24 16.10
N TYR A 21 -5.28 17.16 15.66
CA TYR A 21 -6.56 16.75 16.22
C TYR A 21 -6.44 16.35 17.70
N GLN A 22 -5.36 15.67 18.10
CA GLN A 22 -5.12 15.31 19.50
C GLN A 22 -4.78 16.51 20.38
N GLU A 23 -4.21 17.59 19.82
CA GLU A 23 -4.02 18.85 20.55
C GLU A 23 -5.37 19.48 20.94
N GLU A 24 -6.38 19.38 20.08
CA GLU A 24 -7.75 19.85 20.35
C GLU A 24 -8.58 18.86 21.18
N TYR A 25 -8.34 17.56 21.02
CA TYR A 25 -9.08 16.47 21.66
C TYR A 25 -8.12 15.46 22.30
N PRO A 26 -7.63 15.73 23.53
CA PRO A 26 -6.60 14.91 24.18
C PRO A 26 -7.00 13.43 24.41
N ASP A 27 -8.30 13.17 24.56
CA ASP A 27 -8.84 11.81 24.78
C ASP A 27 -9.09 11.04 23.47
N ALA A 28 -8.86 11.65 22.30
CA ALA A 28 -9.09 11.01 21.01
C ALA A 28 -8.02 9.94 20.72
N LEU A 29 -8.48 8.69 20.58
CA LEU A 29 -7.65 7.56 20.15
C LEU A 29 -7.53 7.54 18.63
N ILE A 30 -6.35 7.85 18.10
CA ILE A 30 -6.07 7.86 16.66
C ILE A 30 -4.84 7.00 16.37
N HIS A 31 -4.97 6.13 15.37
CA HIS A 31 -3.85 5.41 14.80
C HIS A 31 -3.89 5.53 13.27
N VAL A 32 -2.76 5.91 12.68
CA VAL A 32 -2.61 6.00 11.23
C VAL A 32 -1.79 4.81 10.78
N PHE A 33 -2.44 3.85 10.13
CA PHE A 33 -1.74 2.73 9.51
C PHE A 33 -1.04 3.16 8.22
N ASP A 34 0.28 3.03 8.16
CA ASP A 34 1.03 2.92 6.91
C ASP A 34 0.84 1.51 6.36
N SER A 35 0.16 1.37 5.22
CA SER A 35 -0.08 0.04 4.65
C SER A 35 1.18 -0.64 4.10
N LYS A 36 2.31 0.08 3.96
CA LYS A 36 3.51 -0.38 3.23
C LYS A 36 3.18 -0.99 1.86
N SER A 37 2.08 -0.54 1.26
CA SER A 37 1.54 -1.07 0.00
C SER A 37 0.63 -0.03 -0.66
N ALA A 38 -0.22 -0.45 -1.61
CA ALA A 38 -1.19 0.42 -2.27
C ALA A 38 -2.45 -0.36 -2.66
N GLY A 39 -3.55 0.35 -2.83
CA GLY A 39 -4.79 -0.20 -3.42
C GLY A 39 -5.40 -1.31 -2.57
N PRO A 40 -5.44 -2.58 -3.03
CA PRO A 40 -6.14 -3.65 -2.32
C PRO A 40 -5.69 -3.88 -0.87
N ALA A 41 -4.41 -3.66 -0.53
CA ALA A 41 -3.95 -3.78 0.86
C ALA A 41 -4.67 -2.80 1.81
N GLN A 42 -4.95 -1.58 1.35
CA GLN A 42 -5.67 -0.58 2.15
C GLN A 42 -7.14 -0.98 2.35
N PHE A 43 -7.74 -1.64 1.36
CA PHE A 43 -9.09 -2.19 1.45
C PHE A 43 -9.13 -3.36 2.45
N LEU A 44 -8.19 -4.32 2.34
CA LEU A 44 -8.07 -5.43 3.29
C LEU A 44 -7.83 -4.94 4.73
N ALA A 45 -7.04 -3.89 4.91
CA ALA A 45 -6.88 -3.24 6.22
C ALA A 45 -8.21 -2.73 6.76
N ALA A 46 -9.00 -2.04 5.93
CA ALA A 46 -10.30 -1.49 6.33
C ALA A 46 -11.30 -2.60 6.69
N GLU A 47 -11.35 -3.68 5.91
CA GLU A 47 -12.17 -4.86 6.22
C GLU A 47 -11.73 -5.50 7.55
N LYS A 48 -10.42 -5.66 7.77
CA LYS A 48 -9.90 -6.23 9.01
C LYS A 48 -10.23 -5.38 10.22
N ILE A 49 -10.10 -4.06 10.11
CA ILE A 49 -10.49 -3.10 11.16
C ILE A 49 -11.98 -3.26 11.49
N ALA A 50 -12.85 -3.31 10.47
CA ALA A 50 -14.28 -3.47 10.67
C ALA A 50 -14.62 -4.80 11.37
N GLU A 51 -14.03 -5.91 10.90
CA GLU A 51 -14.19 -7.25 11.49
C GLU A 51 -13.81 -7.28 12.98
N LEU A 52 -12.64 -6.74 13.34
CA LEU A 52 -12.15 -6.75 14.71
C LEU A 52 -12.96 -5.80 15.62
N LYS A 53 -13.42 -4.68 15.08
CA LYS A 53 -14.31 -3.75 15.78
C LYS A 53 -15.67 -4.40 16.08
N GLU A 54 -16.26 -5.11 15.12
CA GLU A 54 -17.51 -5.86 15.33
C GLU A 54 -17.38 -6.94 16.40
N LYS A 55 -16.19 -7.51 16.55
CA LYS A 55 -15.85 -8.47 17.62
C LYS A 55 -15.62 -7.82 18.99
N GLY A 56 -15.73 -6.49 19.11
CA GLY A 56 -15.55 -5.77 20.38
C GLY A 56 -14.10 -5.68 20.86
N MET A 57 -13.13 -5.90 19.97
CA MET A 57 -11.71 -5.79 20.30
C MET A 57 -11.36 -4.36 20.75
N GLN A 58 -10.55 -4.24 21.81
CA GLN A 58 -10.14 -2.95 22.32
C GLN A 58 -9.17 -2.27 21.36
N PHE A 59 -9.14 -0.93 21.38
CA PHE A 59 -8.38 -0.13 20.42
C PHE A 59 -6.89 -0.52 20.32
N PRO A 60 -6.13 -0.71 21.42
CA PRO A 60 -4.72 -1.09 21.34
C PRO A 60 -4.51 -2.46 20.68
N ASP A 61 -5.31 -3.46 21.08
CA ASP A 61 -5.22 -4.82 20.55
C ASP A 61 -5.62 -4.87 19.07
N LEU A 62 -6.62 -4.07 18.67
CA LEU A 62 -7.03 -3.93 17.29
C LEU A 62 -5.90 -3.35 16.44
N VAL A 63 -5.20 -2.32 16.94
CA VAL A 63 -4.07 -1.73 16.24
C VAL A 63 -2.94 -2.74 16.03
N GLU A 64 -2.60 -3.50 17.06
CA GLU A 64 -1.58 -4.55 16.96
C GLU A 64 -1.98 -5.63 15.97
N ALA A 65 -3.22 -6.15 16.07
CA ALA A 65 -3.73 -7.20 15.21
C ALA A 65 -3.82 -6.78 13.73
N VAL A 66 -4.20 -5.53 13.44
CA VAL A 66 -4.24 -5.02 12.07
C VAL A 66 -2.83 -4.80 11.52
N SER A 67 -1.88 -4.36 12.36
CA SER A 67 -0.48 -4.19 11.96
C SER A 67 0.15 -5.53 11.60
N ASP A 68 -0.02 -6.54 12.46
CA ASP A 68 0.42 -7.91 12.20
C ASP A 68 -0.23 -8.49 10.93
N TYR A 69 -1.54 -8.31 10.77
CA TYR A 69 -2.25 -8.75 9.56
C TYR A 69 -1.64 -8.15 8.28
N LEU A 70 -1.37 -6.84 8.27
CA LEU A 70 -0.78 -6.18 7.10
C LEU A 70 0.65 -6.64 6.83
N GLU A 71 1.46 -6.83 7.87
CA GLU A 71 2.87 -7.19 7.74
C GLU A 71 3.06 -8.67 7.36
N ASN A 72 2.30 -9.57 7.97
CA ASN A 72 2.56 -11.01 7.91
C ASN A 72 1.56 -11.77 7.04
N HIS A 73 0.39 -11.20 6.75
CA HIS A 73 -0.70 -11.92 6.08
C HIS A 73 -1.18 -11.28 4.76
N VAL A 74 -0.72 -10.07 4.44
CA VAL A 74 -1.08 -9.39 3.19
C VAL A 74 0.11 -9.34 2.23
N ARG A 75 -0.09 -9.81 1.00
CA ARG A 75 0.87 -9.65 -0.11
C ARG A 75 0.12 -9.19 -1.34
N ILE A 76 0.59 -8.12 -1.96
CA ILE A 76 -0.01 -7.56 -3.17
C ILE A 76 0.92 -7.79 -4.35
N PHE A 77 0.37 -8.44 -5.38
CA PHE A 77 1.00 -8.58 -6.67
C PHE A 77 0.32 -7.64 -7.67
N PHE A 78 1.07 -7.18 -8.66
CA PHE A 78 0.55 -6.37 -9.75
C PHE A 78 1.03 -6.91 -11.10
N ALA A 79 0.26 -6.61 -12.14
CA ALA A 79 0.66 -6.78 -13.53
C ALA A 79 0.20 -5.55 -14.31
N LEU A 80 1.14 -4.77 -14.85
CA LEU A 80 0.89 -3.49 -15.49
C LEU A 80 1.39 -3.49 -16.94
N LYS A 81 0.56 -2.95 -17.84
CA LYS A 81 0.90 -2.75 -19.27
C LYS A 81 1.84 -1.57 -19.51
N SER A 82 1.98 -0.68 -18.51
CA SER A 82 2.85 0.49 -18.58
C SER A 82 3.26 0.91 -17.17
N MET A 83 4.52 1.30 -17.00
CA MET A 83 5.06 1.86 -15.77
C MET A 83 5.43 3.35 -15.94
N THR A 84 5.06 3.98 -17.06
CA THR A 84 5.51 5.33 -17.43
C THR A 84 5.13 6.36 -16.38
N ASN A 85 3.90 6.36 -15.88
CA ASN A 85 3.47 7.32 -14.87
C ASN A 85 4.24 7.16 -13.55
N LEU A 86 4.55 5.93 -13.15
CA LEU A 86 5.34 5.67 -11.95
C LEU A 86 6.77 6.19 -12.11
N ALA A 87 7.39 5.96 -13.28
CA ALA A 87 8.74 6.43 -13.57
C ALA A 87 8.82 7.95 -13.70
N ASN A 88 7.88 8.58 -14.40
CA ASN A 88 7.83 10.05 -14.54
C ASN A 88 7.66 10.75 -13.19
N ASN A 89 7.09 10.06 -12.21
CA ASN A 89 6.93 10.55 -10.85
C ASN A 89 8.03 10.01 -9.90
N GLY A 90 9.04 9.29 -10.36
CA GLY A 90 10.15 8.82 -9.52
C GLY A 90 9.80 7.68 -8.54
N ARG A 91 8.68 6.99 -8.72
CA ARG A 91 8.24 5.85 -7.87
C ARG A 91 8.80 4.50 -8.34
N VAL A 92 9.35 4.44 -9.54
CA VAL A 92 10.14 3.32 -10.06
C VAL A 92 11.27 3.84 -10.94
N SER A 93 12.31 3.04 -11.16
CA SER A 93 13.43 3.45 -12.01
C SER A 93 12.99 3.60 -13.48
N PRO A 94 13.51 4.61 -14.21
CA PRO A 94 13.18 4.80 -15.63
C PRO A 94 13.55 3.60 -16.52
N ALA A 95 14.56 2.81 -16.13
CA ALA A 95 14.97 1.61 -16.84
C ALA A 95 13.87 0.53 -16.86
N VAL A 96 13.14 0.37 -15.75
CA VAL A 96 12.00 -0.56 -15.63
C VAL A 96 10.86 -0.12 -16.56
N ALA A 97 10.61 1.18 -16.69
CA ALA A 97 9.52 1.69 -17.51
C ALA A 97 9.74 1.54 -19.03
N LYS A 98 10.99 1.67 -19.50
CA LYS A 98 11.32 1.46 -20.93
C LYS A 98 10.95 0.05 -21.43
N ILE A 99 10.95 -0.94 -20.54
CA ILE A 99 10.65 -2.34 -20.87
C ILE A 99 9.14 -2.56 -21.08
N ALA A 100 8.29 -1.84 -20.34
CA ALA A 100 6.83 -1.95 -20.44
C ALA A 100 6.26 -1.29 -21.72
N GLY A 101 6.98 -0.34 -22.33
CA GLY A 101 6.52 0.37 -23.53
C GLY A 101 6.49 -0.47 -24.82
N LEU A 102 7.01 -1.70 -24.81
CA LEU A 102 6.98 -2.61 -25.95
C LEU A 102 5.61 -3.29 -26.08
N LEU A 103 5.05 -3.29 -27.29
CA LEU A 103 3.71 -3.82 -27.57
C LEU A 103 3.52 -5.25 -27.02
N LYS A 104 2.48 -5.44 -26.22
CA LYS A 104 2.08 -6.69 -25.52
C LYS A 104 3.00 -7.17 -24.40
N ILE A 105 3.95 -6.36 -23.92
CA ILE A 105 4.74 -6.70 -22.72
C ILE A 105 4.06 -6.14 -21.47
N TRP A 106 3.87 -7.01 -20.48
CA TRP A 106 3.42 -6.64 -19.14
C TRP A 106 4.60 -6.77 -18.18
N VAL A 107 4.67 -5.86 -17.21
CA VAL A 107 5.58 -5.95 -16.07
C VAL A 107 4.77 -6.40 -14.87
N TYR A 108 5.22 -7.45 -14.20
CA TYR A 108 4.60 -7.94 -12.98
C TYR A 108 5.59 -7.88 -11.82
N GLY A 109 5.07 -7.80 -10.61
CA GLY A 109 5.86 -7.60 -9.40
C GLY A 109 5.00 -7.61 -8.15
N TRP A 110 5.59 -7.20 -7.04
CA TRP A 110 4.92 -7.10 -5.75
C TRP A 110 5.31 -5.83 -4.99
N ALA A 111 4.59 -5.55 -3.90
CA ALA A 111 4.98 -4.52 -2.95
C ALA A 111 5.89 -5.12 -1.86
N GLU A 112 7.06 -4.54 -1.63
CA GLU A 112 8.04 -4.99 -0.63
C GLU A 112 8.58 -3.78 0.13
N GLU A 113 8.50 -3.81 1.46
CA GLU A 113 8.94 -2.69 2.31
C GLU A 113 8.38 -1.32 1.86
N GLY A 114 7.13 -1.29 1.37
CA GLY A 114 6.51 -0.06 0.88
C GLY A 114 6.87 0.33 -0.56
N GLU A 115 7.82 -0.36 -1.21
CA GLU A 115 8.25 -0.06 -2.57
C GLU A 115 7.56 -0.92 -3.63
N ILE A 116 7.53 -0.43 -4.87
CA ILE A 116 7.12 -1.20 -6.04
C ILE A 116 8.33 -2.00 -6.53
N LYS A 117 8.31 -3.33 -6.37
CA LYS A 117 9.36 -4.23 -6.84
C LYS A 117 8.92 -4.97 -8.10
N PRO A 118 9.46 -4.64 -9.28
CA PRO A 118 9.26 -5.43 -10.50
C PRO A 118 9.96 -6.77 -10.35
N LEU A 119 9.23 -7.87 -10.55
CA LEU A 119 9.78 -9.23 -10.55
C LEU A 119 10.20 -9.67 -11.95
N GLY A 120 9.43 -9.29 -12.96
CA GLY A 120 9.67 -9.78 -14.31
C GLY A 120 8.77 -9.16 -15.37
N LYS A 121 8.88 -9.73 -16.58
CA LYS A 121 8.11 -9.33 -17.75
C LYS A 121 7.57 -10.54 -18.49
N ALA A 122 6.35 -10.43 -18.98
CA ALA A 122 5.72 -11.46 -19.81
C ALA A 122 5.07 -10.82 -21.04
N ARG A 123 5.00 -11.60 -22.14
CA ARG A 123 4.35 -11.16 -23.37
C ARG A 123 2.97 -11.80 -23.47
N GLY A 124 1.94 -10.96 -23.52
CA GLY A 124 0.54 -11.36 -23.60
C GLY A 124 -0.08 -11.69 -22.24
N GLU A 125 -1.38 -11.43 -22.14
CA GLU A 125 -2.15 -11.56 -20.89
C GLU A 125 -2.18 -13.01 -20.37
N LYS A 126 -2.41 -13.99 -21.24
CA LYS A 126 -2.45 -15.43 -20.88
C LYS A 126 -1.16 -15.97 -20.24
N LYS A 127 -0.01 -15.34 -20.48
CA LYS A 127 1.27 -15.74 -19.84
C LYS A 127 1.58 -14.95 -18.57
N THR A 128 0.81 -13.89 -18.31
CA THR A 128 1.06 -12.94 -17.22
C THR A 128 0.14 -13.21 -16.03
N LEU A 129 -1.14 -13.48 -16.30
CA LEU A 129 -2.15 -13.87 -15.31
C LEU A 129 -2.17 -15.38 -15.14
#